data_AF-A0AAW0T866-F1
#
_entry.id   AF-A0AAW0T866-F1
#
_cell.length_a   1.000
_cell.length_b   1.000
_cell.length_c   1.000
_cell.angle_alpha   90.00
_cell.angle_beta   90.00
_cell.angle_gamma   90.00
#
_symmetry.space_group_name_H-M   'P 1'
#
loop_
_entity.id
_entity.type
_entity.pdbx_description
1 polymer ?
#
loop_
_entity_poly.entity_id
_entity_poly.type
_entity_poly.pdbx_seq_one_letter_code
_entity_poly.pdbx_strand_id
1 'polypeptide(L)'
;MAALFRRLCLLVLTEACYDEFFVKFNFFDVPCLRAAMSKGLGLAIVGGSILVKVPQIMKMVKAQSGEGISVAGTSLELTAIVFNVAYSFVNRYPFSSYGDGVFLLLQTAVIGMLVFLYGGATKKGVLYILSVFTITAVLCSGQLPIKFLWVLQASNIPVVFAGKMVQAVTNFRNSSTGQLSAVTVTMLFPGCHGTDLHLHPGDGRPHHHPDL
;
A
#
# COMPACT_ATOMS: atom_id res chain seq x y z
N MET A 1 24.35 3.00 -19.96
CA MET A 1 24.05 1.93 -18.99
C MET A 1 24.66 2.21 -17.61
N ALA A 2 25.97 2.43 -17.47
CA ALA A 2 26.63 2.70 -16.17
C ALA A 2 26.07 3.91 -15.40
N ALA A 3 25.73 5.02 -16.07
CA ALA A 3 25.16 6.20 -15.42
C ALA A 3 23.72 5.97 -14.92
N LEU A 4 22.93 5.16 -15.63
CA LEU A 4 21.57 4.78 -15.21
C LEU A 4 21.63 3.84 -14.00
N PHE A 5 22.53 2.84 -14.07
CA PHE A 5 22.78 1.91 -12.98
C PHE A 5 23.27 2.63 -11.72
N ARG A 6 24.21 3.57 -11.85
CA ARG A 6 24.67 4.40 -10.73
C ARG A 6 23.55 5.24 -10.13
N ARG A 7 22.66 5.84 -10.94
CA ARG A 7 21.49 6.58 -10.45
C ARG A 7 20.47 5.69 -9.73
N LEU A 8 20.23 4.48 -10.23
CA LEU A 8 19.35 3.49 -9.59
C LEU A 8 19.94 2.97 -8.29
N CYS A 9 21.26 2.74 -8.24
CA CYS A 9 21.95 2.37 -7.02
C CYS A 9 21.94 3.51 -6.00
N LEU A 10 22.11 4.77 -6.42
CA LEU A 10 22.05 5.94 -5.54
C LEU A 10 20.63 6.26 -5.04
N LEU A 11 19.60 5.68 -5.64
CA LEU A 11 18.23 5.69 -5.11
C LEU A 11 18.06 4.73 -3.91
N VAL A 12 18.91 3.71 -3.80
CA VAL A 12 18.84 2.66 -2.77
C VAL A 12 19.98 2.79 -1.74
N LEU A 13 21.17 3.23 -2.17
CA LEU A 13 22.39 3.37 -1.39
C LEU A 13 22.86 4.83 -1.35
N THR A 14 23.30 5.30 -0.18
CA THR A 14 24.04 6.56 -0.03
C THR A 14 25.37 6.49 -0.78
N GLU A 15 25.94 7.62 -1.23
CA GLU A 15 27.25 7.65 -1.92
C GLU A 15 28.36 6.93 -1.16
N ALA A 16 28.46 7.13 0.16
CA ALA A 16 29.42 6.42 1.01
C ALA A 16 29.24 4.89 1.00
N CYS A 17 27.99 4.43 0.87
CA CYS A 17 27.66 3.01 0.83
C CYS A 17 27.89 2.42 -0.56
N TYR A 18 27.65 3.21 -1.61
CA TYR A 18 27.99 2.85 -2.99
C TYR A 18 29.49 2.64 -3.15
N ASP A 19 30.32 3.53 -2.58
CA ASP A 19 31.77 3.40 -2.65
C ASP A 19 32.27 2.19 -1.85
N GLU A 20 31.72 1.91 -0.67
CA GLU A 20 32.12 0.74 0.13
C GLU A 20 31.75 -0.58 -0.58
N PHE A 21 30.57 -0.66 -1.21
CA PHE A 21 30.11 -1.85 -1.95
C PHE A 21 30.79 -2.05 -3.30
N PHE A 22 30.86 -1.00 -4.13
CA PHE A 22 31.26 -1.11 -5.54
C PHE A 22 32.69 -0.65 -5.82
N VAL A 23 33.30 0.18 -4.96
CA VAL A 23 34.69 0.64 -5.14
C VAL A 23 35.64 -0.16 -4.25
N LYS A 24 35.28 -0.44 -3.00
CA LYS A 24 36.11 -1.21 -2.05
C LYS A 24 35.73 -2.70 -1.94
N PHE A 25 34.66 -3.15 -2.57
CA PHE A 25 34.16 -4.54 -2.52
C PHE A 25 33.86 -5.06 -1.09
N ASN A 26 33.51 -4.17 -0.16
CA ASN A 26 33.12 -4.50 1.21
C ASN A 26 31.60 -4.71 1.31
N PHE A 27 31.13 -5.87 0.81
CA PHE A 27 29.69 -6.22 0.78
C PHE A 27 29.07 -6.50 2.16
N PHE A 28 29.89 -6.72 3.18
CA PHE A 28 29.48 -7.17 4.53
C PHE A 28 29.45 -6.05 5.57
N ASP A 29 29.47 -4.80 5.13
CA ASP A 29 29.30 -3.66 6.05
C ASP A 29 27.85 -3.64 6.57
N VAL A 30 27.65 -4.21 7.76
CA VAL A 30 26.35 -4.46 8.40
C VAL A 30 25.39 -3.26 8.38
N PRO A 31 25.79 -2.03 8.78
CA PRO A 31 24.88 -0.88 8.73
C PRO A 31 24.47 -0.52 7.31
N CYS A 32 25.39 -0.69 6.36
CA CYS A 32 25.22 -0.36 4.96
C CYS A 32 24.30 -1.37 4.23
N LEU A 33 24.52 -2.66 4.49
CA LEU A 33 23.67 -3.75 3.99
C LEU A 33 22.25 -3.64 4.55
N ARG A 34 22.10 -3.39 5.86
CA ARG A 34 20.78 -3.21 6.49
C ARG A 34 20.03 -2.02 5.89
N ALA A 35 20.71 -0.91 5.65
CA ALA A 35 20.12 0.27 5.03
C ALA A 35 19.68 -0.03 3.58
N ALA A 36 20.57 -0.64 2.78
CA ALA A 36 20.27 -1.03 1.40
C ALA A 36 19.09 -2.00 1.32
N MET A 37 19.03 -3.01 2.18
CA MET A 37 17.91 -3.95 2.24
C MET A 37 16.60 -3.27 2.62
N SER A 38 16.61 -2.39 3.63
CA SER A 38 15.40 -1.66 4.04
C SER A 38 14.89 -0.72 2.94
N LYS A 39 15.79 -0.08 2.20
CA LYS A 39 15.45 0.82 1.08
C LYS A 39 14.98 0.05 -0.15
N GLY A 40 15.67 -1.04 -0.49
CA GLY A 40 15.29 -1.92 -1.59
C GLY A 40 13.91 -2.54 -1.36
N LEU A 41 13.64 -3.00 -0.14
CA LEU A 41 12.32 -3.53 0.22
C LEU A 41 11.23 -2.45 0.14
N GLY A 42 11.50 -1.23 0.62
CA GLY A 42 10.56 -0.09 0.48
C GLY A 42 10.23 0.21 -0.99
N LEU A 43 11.25 0.32 -1.84
CA LEU A 43 11.07 0.53 -3.29
C LEU A 43 10.33 -0.62 -3.97
N ALA A 44 10.61 -1.87 -3.60
CA ALA A 44 9.90 -3.04 -4.10
C ALA A 44 8.43 -3.04 -3.67
N ILE A 45 8.12 -2.67 -2.42
CA ILE A 45 6.76 -2.54 -1.92
C ILE A 45 6.01 -1.43 -2.67
N VAL A 46 6.63 -0.27 -2.88
CA VAL A 46 5.97 0.84 -3.60
C VAL A 46 5.80 0.51 -5.08
N GLY A 47 6.82 -0.07 -5.73
CA GLY A 47 6.72 -0.54 -7.10
C GLY A 47 5.63 -1.60 -7.27
N GLY A 48 5.59 -2.59 -6.37
CA GLY A 48 4.54 -3.60 -6.33
C GLY A 48 3.17 -3.00 -6.05
N SER A 49 3.07 -2.03 -5.14
CA SER A 49 1.83 -1.33 -4.81
C SER A 49 1.29 -0.53 -5.99
N ILE A 50 2.15 0.19 -6.73
CA ILE A 50 1.78 0.89 -7.97
C ILE A 50 1.25 -0.12 -9.00
N LEU A 51 1.96 -1.23 -9.20
CA LEU A 51 1.56 -2.28 -10.15
C LEU A 51 0.21 -2.91 -9.83
N VAL A 52 -0.22 -2.97 -8.57
CA VAL A 52 -1.57 -3.48 -8.20
C VAL A 52 -2.63 -2.39 -8.10
N LYS A 53 -2.28 -1.20 -7.59
CA LYS A 53 -3.23 -0.07 -7.40
C LYS A 53 -3.64 0.58 -8.71
N VAL A 54 -2.74 0.69 -9.70
CA VAL A 54 -3.08 1.28 -11.01
C VAL A 54 -4.12 0.44 -11.76
N PRO A 55 -3.95 -0.89 -11.93
CA PRO A 55 -5.01 -1.73 -12.50
C PRO A 55 -6.30 -1.70 -11.69
N GLN A 56 -6.22 -1.60 -10.36
CA GLN A 56 -7.38 -1.47 -9.49
C GLN A 56 -8.16 -0.18 -9.78
N ILE A 57 -7.47 0.97 -9.89
CA ILE A 57 -8.07 2.25 -10.28
C ILE A 57 -8.72 2.13 -11.67
N MET A 58 -8.03 1.55 -12.65
CA MET A 58 -8.57 1.37 -14.00
C MET A 58 -9.82 0.49 -14.00
N LYS A 59 -9.85 -0.60 -13.21
CA LYS A 59 -11.03 -1.45 -13.05
C LYS A 59 -12.19 -0.70 -12.42
N MET A 60 -11.95 0.09 -11.37
CA MET A 60 -12.99 0.91 -10.74
C MET A 60 -13.58 1.94 -11.72
N VAL A 61 -12.72 2.62 -12.48
CA VAL A 61 -13.16 3.62 -13.47
C VAL A 61 -13.97 2.97 -14.58
N LYS A 62 -13.54 1.79 -15.07
CA LYS A 62 -14.24 1.04 -16.12
C LYS A 62 -15.58 0.45 -15.65
N ALA A 63 -15.63 -0.05 -14.41
CA ALA A 63 -16.85 -0.59 -13.83
C ALA A 63 -17.80 0.48 -13.28
N GLN A 64 -17.32 1.73 -13.14
CA GLN A 64 -18.01 2.84 -12.46
C GLN A 64 -18.60 2.45 -11.09
N SER A 65 -17.96 1.51 -10.40
CA SER A 65 -18.42 0.97 -9.13
C SER A 65 -17.24 0.81 -8.17
N GLY A 66 -17.48 1.17 -6.91
CA GLY A 66 -16.56 0.94 -5.79
C GLY A 66 -16.80 -0.38 -5.05
N GLU A 67 -17.68 -1.25 -5.56
CA GLU A 67 -17.97 -2.55 -4.96
C GLU A 67 -16.71 -3.42 -4.82
N GLY A 68 -16.57 -4.06 -3.66
CA GLY A 68 -15.41 -4.90 -3.33
C GLY A 68 -14.29 -4.17 -2.58
N ILE A 69 -14.30 -2.84 -2.49
CA ILE A 69 -13.34 -2.07 -1.68
C ILE A 69 -14.00 -1.59 -0.39
N SER A 70 -13.41 -1.97 0.75
CA SER A 70 -13.85 -1.47 2.05
C SER A 70 -13.34 -0.05 2.30
N VAL A 71 -14.26 0.90 2.50
CA VAL A 71 -13.96 2.27 2.93
C VAL A 71 -13.15 2.27 4.22
N ALA A 72 -13.51 1.41 5.18
CA ALA A 72 -12.84 1.31 6.47
C ALA A 72 -11.37 0.88 6.31
N GLY A 73 -11.11 -0.17 5.52
CA GLY A 73 -9.74 -0.61 5.28
C GLY A 73 -8.90 0.41 4.51
N THR A 74 -9.49 1.10 3.53
CA THR A 74 -8.81 2.19 2.80
C THR A 74 -8.47 3.35 3.73
N SER A 75 -9.34 3.66 4.69
CA SER A 75 -9.12 4.70 5.70
C SER A 75 -8.00 4.34 6.67
N LEU A 76 -7.95 3.08 7.12
CA LEU A 76 -6.89 2.57 7.99
C LEU A 76 -5.53 2.57 7.28
N GLU A 77 -5.49 2.18 6.00
CA GLU A 77 -4.26 2.23 5.18
C GLU A 77 -3.76 3.66 5.01
N LEU A 78 -4.66 4.60 4.69
CA LEU A 78 -4.31 6.02 4.55
C LEU A 78 -3.77 6.59 5.87
N THR A 79 -4.40 6.26 6.99
CA THR A 79 -3.98 6.70 8.33
C THR A 79 -2.57 6.19 8.67
N ALA A 80 -2.31 4.91 8.39
CA ALA A 80 -0.99 4.32 8.57
C ALA A 80 0.09 5.05 7.73
N ILE A 81 -0.18 5.32 6.45
CA ILE A 81 0.78 6.03 5.61
C ILE A 81 1.04 7.45 6.15
N VAL A 82 0.00 8.17 6.58
CA VAL A 82 0.14 9.51 7.18
C VAL A 82 1.03 9.49 8.41
N PHE A 83 0.87 8.52 9.32
CA PHE A 83 1.70 8.42 10.52
C PHE A 83 3.18 8.22 10.18
N ASN A 84 3.46 7.39 9.18
CA ASN A 84 4.83 7.12 8.72
C ASN A 84 5.49 8.37 8.09
N VAL A 85 4.77 9.04 7.19
CA VAL A 85 5.24 10.27 6.55
C VAL A 85 5.44 11.38 7.58
N ALA A 86 4.49 11.57 8.49
CA ALA A 86 4.58 12.60 9.53
C ALA A 86 5.75 12.35 10.50
N TYR A 87 5.91 11.12 10.98
CA TYR A 87 7.05 10.74 11.84
C TYR A 87 8.37 11.05 11.13
N SER A 88 8.49 10.70 9.85
CA SER A 88 9.72 10.91 9.10
C SER A 88 10.00 12.38 8.81
N PHE A 89 8.95 13.17 8.56
CA PHE A 89 9.04 14.61 8.33
C PHE A 89 9.45 15.37 9.60
N VAL A 90 8.82 15.06 10.75
CA VAL A 90 9.13 15.70 12.04
C VAL A 90 10.56 15.37 12.50
N ASN A 91 11.03 14.14 12.27
CA ASN A 91 12.41 13.75 12.55
C ASN A 91 13.44 14.31 11.55
N ARG A 92 13.01 15.14 10.58
CA ARG A 92 13.87 15.78 9.57
C ARG A 92 14.70 14.79 8.76
N TYR A 93 14.18 13.58 8.52
CA TYR A 93 14.83 12.65 7.61
C TYR A 93 14.82 13.21 6.18
N PRO A 94 15.83 12.87 5.35
CA PRO A 94 15.84 13.28 3.95
C PRO A 94 14.62 12.72 3.21
N PHE A 95 14.10 13.45 2.21
CA PHE A 95 12.94 13.04 1.42
C PHE A 95 13.08 11.65 0.80
N SER A 96 14.31 11.25 0.43
CA SER A 96 14.62 9.88 -0.03
C SER A 96 14.24 8.78 0.97
N SER A 97 13.96 9.12 2.24
CA SER A 97 13.53 8.16 3.26
C SER A 97 12.05 7.94 3.46
N TYR A 98 11.21 8.88 3.02
CA TYR A 98 9.77 8.76 3.20
C TYR A 98 8.99 9.18 1.94
N GLY A 99 9.69 9.58 0.89
CA GLY A 99 9.09 10.01 -0.38
C GLY A 99 8.26 8.91 -1.02
N ASP A 100 8.69 7.66 -0.87
CA ASP A 100 7.92 6.47 -1.26
C ASP A 100 6.55 6.40 -0.54
N GLY A 101 6.52 6.72 0.76
CA GLY A 101 5.29 6.89 1.54
C GLY A 101 4.40 8.03 1.03
N VAL A 102 4.97 9.15 0.59
CA VAL A 102 4.21 10.26 -0.01
C VAL A 102 3.54 9.86 -1.33
N PHE A 103 4.25 9.10 -2.18
CA PHE A 103 3.66 8.57 -3.42
C PHE A 103 2.53 7.58 -3.15
N LEU A 104 2.68 6.71 -2.14
CA LEU A 104 1.62 5.80 -1.71
C LEU A 104 0.42 6.55 -1.12
N LEU A 105 0.66 7.62 -0.36
CA LEU A 105 -0.38 8.46 0.23
C LEU A 105 -1.28 9.03 -0.86
N LEU A 106 -0.67 9.62 -1.89
CA LEU A 106 -1.39 10.22 -3.02
C LEU A 106 -2.27 9.18 -3.74
N GLN A 107 -1.72 8.03 -4.10
CA GLN A 107 -2.46 6.98 -4.81
C GLN A 107 -3.62 6.44 -3.96
N THR A 108 -3.39 6.22 -2.67
CA THR A 108 -4.39 5.70 -1.74
C THR A 108 -5.50 6.72 -1.48
N ALA A 109 -5.17 8.01 -1.44
CA ALA A 109 -6.14 9.10 -1.35
C ALA A 109 -7.04 9.16 -2.61
N VAL A 110 -6.46 9.01 -3.80
CA VAL A 110 -7.22 8.92 -5.06
C VAL A 110 -8.19 7.74 -5.03
N ILE A 111 -7.75 6.54 -4.61
CA ILE A 111 -8.63 5.38 -4.46
C ILE A 111 -9.78 5.69 -3.48
N GLY A 112 -9.47 6.26 -2.31
CA GLY A 112 -10.48 6.65 -1.32
C GLY A 112 -11.52 7.61 -1.90
N MET A 113 -11.08 8.62 -2.67
CA MET A 113 -11.98 9.55 -3.36
C MET A 113 -12.88 8.82 -4.37
N LEU A 114 -12.31 7.95 -5.21
CA LEU A 114 -13.06 7.17 -6.20
C LEU A 114 -14.14 6.30 -5.54
N VAL A 115 -13.84 5.67 -4.39
CA VAL A 115 -14.82 4.85 -3.66
C VAL A 115 -16.03 5.70 -3.24
N PHE A 116 -15.82 6.91 -2.71
CA PHE A 116 -16.93 7.80 -2.32
C PHE A 116 -17.67 8.40 -3.52
N LEU A 117 -16.97 8.68 -4.63
CA LEU A 117 -17.58 9.17 -5.86
C LEU A 117 -18.55 8.14 -6.45
N TYR A 118 -18.11 6.89 -6.61
CA TYR A 118 -18.95 5.82 -7.15
C TYR A 118 -20.02 5.33 -6.18
N GLY A 119 -19.83 5.53 -4.87
CA GLY A 119 -20.87 5.32 -3.86
C GLY A 119 -21.99 6.38 -3.83
N GLY A 120 -22.00 7.32 -4.78
CA GLY A 120 -23.01 8.40 -4.86
C GLY A 120 -22.90 9.46 -3.75
N ALA A 121 -21.81 9.46 -2.97
CA ALA A 121 -21.62 10.28 -1.79
C ALA A 121 -20.46 11.26 -1.95
N THR A 122 -20.42 12.01 -3.06
CA THR A 122 -19.34 12.96 -3.41
C THR A 122 -19.01 13.94 -2.30
N LYS A 123 -20.04 14.46 -1.58
CA LYS A 123 -19.85 15.35 -0.43
C LYS A 123 -19.01 14.70 0.67
N LYS A 124 -19.24 13.42 0.98
CA LYS A 124 -18.45 12.66 1.97
C LYS A 124 -17.03 12.41 1.46
N GLY A 125 -16.85 12.18 0.17
CA GLY A 125 -15.52 12.01 -0.45
C GLY A 125 -14.66 13.27 -0.35
N VAL A 126 -15.22 14.45 -0.63
CA VAL A 126 -14.52 15.73 -0.45
C VAL A 126 -14.15 15.95 1.01
N LEU A 127 -15.10 15.71 1.92
CA LEU A 127 -14.87 15.88 3.37
C LEU A 127 -13.79 14.91 3.89
N TYR A 128 -13.74 13.70 3.34
CA TYR A 128 -12.70 12.71 3.63
C TYR A 128 -11.30 13.18 3.19
N ILE A 129 -11.16 13.73 1.98
CA ILE A 129 -9.86 14.24 1.53
C ILE A 129 -9.42 15.47 2.34
N LEU A 130 -10.35 16.37 2.64
CA LEU A 130 -10.07 17.53 3.49
C LEU A 130 -9.64 17.11 4.90
N SER A 131 -10.30 16.11 5.49
CA SER A 131 -9.93 15.62 6.83
C SER A 131 -8.54 15.01 6.82
N VAL A 132 -8.21 14.20 5.81
CA VAL A 132 -6.88 13.61 5.66
C VAL A 132 -5.82 14.69 5.50
N PHE A 133 -6.03 15.66 4.62
CA PHE A 133 -5.09 16.77 4.42
C PHE A 133 -4.87 17.56 5.71
N THR A 134 -5.95 17.86 6.43
CA THR A 134 -5.89 18.58 7.71
C THR A 134 -5.13 17.77 8.77
N ILE A 135 -5.42 16.47 8.90
CA ILE A 135 -4.72 15.57 9.83
C ILE A 135 -3.22 15.54 9.48
N THR A 136 -2.87 15.35 8.20
CA THR A 136 -1.47 15.35 7.77
C THR A 136 -0.79 16.68 8.08
N ALA A 137 -1.43 17.82 7.80
CA ALA A 137 -0.88 19.14 8.08
C ALA A 137 -0.66 19.37 9.59
N VAL A 138 -1.62 18.97 10.43
CA VAL A 138 -1.50 19.06 11.90
C VAL A 138 -0.38 18.17 12.41
N LEU A 139 -0.27 16.93 11.94
CA LEU A 139 0.81 16.03 12.34
C LEU A 139 2.19 16.52 11.88
N CYS A 140 2.29 17.12 10.69
CA CYS A 140 3.53 17.70 10.16
C CYS A 140 3.89 19.06 10.77
N SER A 141 2.94 19.74 11.45
CA SER A 141 3.18 21.05 12.08
C SER A 141 4.21 21.00 13.22
N GLY A 142 4.55 19.80 13.71
CA GLY A 142 5.55 19.60 14.77
C GLY A 142 5.06 19.99 16.17
N GLN A 143 3.77 20.30 16.34
CA GLN A 143 3.20 20.66 17.65
C GLN A 143 3.05 19.46 18.60
N LEU A 144 3.13 18.22 18.09
CA LEU A 144 3.02 17.00 18.88
C LEU A 144 4.40 16.52 19.38
N PRO A 145 4.50 16.02 20.63
CA PRO A 145 5.74 15.46 21.14
C PRO A 145 6.13 14.22 20.33
N ILE A 146 7.42 14.08 20.01
CA ILE A 146 7.95 12.98 19.19
C ILE A 146 7.57 11.60 19.74
N LYS A 147 7.45 11.47 21.07
CA LYS A 147 6.98 10.23 21.72
C LYS A 147 5.60 9.78 21.25
N PHE A 148 4.69 10.72 21.00
CA PHE A 148 3.36 10.41 20.49
C PHE A 148 3.42 9.92 19.04
N LEU A 149 4.20 10.58 18.18
CA LEU A 149 4.43 10.14 16.81
C LEU A 149 5.09 8.75 16.75
N TRP A 150 6.00 8.44 17.68
CA TRP A 150 6.62 7.12 17.75
C TRP A 150 5.62 6.01 18.10
N VAL A 151 4.69 6.25 19.03
CA VAL A 151 3.61 5.29 19.36
C VAL A 151 2.68 5.08 18.16
N LEU A 152 2.34 6.16 17.43
CA LEU A 152 1.56 6.06 16.18
C LEU A 152 2.30 5.28 15.09
N GLN A 153 3.63 5.42 15.02
CA GLN A 153 4.47 4.67 14.10
C GLN A 153 4.57 3.18 14.53
N ALA A 154 4.62 2.89 15.83
CA ALA A 154 4.65 1.52 16.34
C ALA A 154 3.33 0.79 16.10
N SER A 155 2.19 1.49 16.16
CA SER A 155 0.87 0.93 15.88
C SER A 155 0.56 0.77 14.38
N ASN A 156 1.46 1.20 13.50
CA ASN A 156 1.25 1.16 12.06
C ASN A 156 1.05 -0.27 11.52
N ILE A 157 1.91 -1.20 11.91
CA ILE A 157 1.87 -2.61 11.48
C ILE A 157 0.52 -3.27 11.86
N PRO A 158 0.07 -3.22 13.13
CA PRO A 158 -1.22 -3.81 13.49
C PRO A 158 -2.41 -3.10 12.82
N VAL A 159 -2.34 -1.78 12.62
CA VAL A 159 -3.40 -1.02 11.91
C VAL A 159 -3.52 -1.46 10.45
N VAL A 160 -2.40 -1.61 9.73
CA VAL A 160 -2.39 -2.08 8.34
C VAL A 160 -2.92 -3.50 8.26
N PHE A 161 -2.48 -4.39 9.16
CA PHE A 161 -2.96 -5.76 9.21
C PHE A 161 -4.48 -5.81 9.44
N ALA A 162 -4.98 -5.08 10.43
CA ALA A 162 -6.42 -4.96 10.69
C ALA A 162 -7.18 -4.41 9.48
N GLY A 163 -6.64 -3.40 8.79
CA GLY A 163 -7.22 -2.85 7.57
C GLY A 163 -7.37 -3.89 6.45
N LYS A 164 -6.34 -4.73 6.25
CA LYS A 164 -6.38 -5.83 5.27
C LYS A 164 -7.35 -6.94 5.69
N MET A 165 -7.43 -7.25 6.98
CA MET A 165 -8.44 -8.19 7.50
C MET A 165 -9.87 -7.67 7.29
N VAL A 166 -10.13 -6.38 7.56
CA VAL A 166 -11.44 -5.77 7.32
C VAL A 166 -11.78 -5.77 5.82
N GLN A 167 -10.80 -5.49 4.95
CA GLN A 167 -10.98 -5.62 3.49
C GLN A 167 -11.32 -7.06 3.10
N ALA A 168 -10.62 -8.05 3.64
CA ALA A 168 -10.87 -9.47 3.35
C ALA A 168 -12.27 -9.91 3.81
N VAL A 169 -12.68 -9.55 5.03
CA VAL A 169 -14.02 -9.87 5.57
C VAL A 169 -15.12 -9.18 4.76
N THR A 170 -14.93 -7.91 4.39
CA THR A 170 -15.90 -7.17 3.56
C THR A 170 -16.03 -7.83 2.18
N ASN A 171 -14.91 -8.25 1.59
CA ASN A 171 -14.89 -8.94 0.30
C ASN A 171 -15.57 -10.33 0.39
N PHE A 172 -15.35 -11.07 1.47
CA PHE A 172 -16.00 -12.37 1.71
C PHE A 172 -17.52 -12.22 1.85
N ARG A 173 -18.00 -11.20 2.57
CA ARG A 173 -19.42 -10.94 2.73
C ARG A 173 -20.11 -10.47 1.44
N ASN A 174 -19.38 -9.82 0.55
CA ASN A 174 -19.92 -9.30 -0.72
C ASN A 174 -19.97 -10.35 -1.85
N SER A 175 -19.46 -11.57 -1.64
CA SER A 175 -19.69 -12.84 -2.34
C SER A 175 -19.88 -12.89 -3.88
N SER A 176 -19.57 -11.83 -4.64
CA SER A 176 -19.66 -11.77 -6.11
C SER A 176 -18.31 -11.58 -6.82
N THR A 177 -17.19 -11.52 -6.07
CA THR A 177 -15.86 -11.27 -6.66
C THR A 177 -14.82 -12.30 -6.23
N GLY A 178 -15.13 -13.60 -6.40
CA GLY A 178 -14.28 -14.74 -6.05
C GLY A 178 -12.85 -14.74 -6.65
N GLN A 179 -12.56 -13.88 -7.64
CA GLN A 179 -11.24 -13.73 -8.25
C GLN A 179 -10.30 -12.76 -7.52
N LEU A 180 -10.83 -11.77 -6.77
CA LEU A 180 -9.98 -10.74 -6.13
C LEU A 180 -9.46 -11.17 -4.75
N SER A 181 -10.21 -12.06 -4.08
CA SER A 181 -9.83 -12.63 -2.77
C SER A 181 -8.62 -13.56 -2.89
N ALA A 182 -8.56 -14.37 -3.95
CA ALA A 182 -7.44 -15.28 -4.18
C ALA A 182 -6.11 -14.53 -4.31
N VAL A 183 -6.06 -13.47 -5.14
CA VAL A 183 -4.86 -12.63 -5.30
C VAL A 183 -4.45 -11.95 -3.99
N THR A 184 -5.41 -11.50 -3.18
CA THR A 184 -5.13 -10.85 -1.88
C THR A 184 -4.58 -11.86 -0.87
N VAL A 185 -5.11 -13.09 -0.84
CA VAL A 185 -4.64 -14.18 0.01
C VAL A 185 -3.26 -14.69 -0.42
N THR A 186 -3.02 -14.86 -1.73
CA THR A 186 -1.71 -15.26 -2.27
C THR A 186 -0.63 -14.20 -1.98
N MET A 187 -0.98 -12.91 -1.97
CA MET A 187 -0.03 -11.83 -1.70
C MET A 187 0.24 -11.60 -0.20
N LEU A 188 -0.70 -11.94 0.70
CA LEU A 188 -0.46 -11.92 2.15
C LEU A 188 0.38 -13.12 2.64
N PHE A 189 0.38 -14.22 1.90
CA PHE A 189 1.14 -15.44 2.23
C PHE A 189 2.02 -15.89 1.05
N PRO A 190 3.07 -15.14 0.67
CA PRO A 190 4.01 -15.61 -0.35
C PRO A 190 4.74 -16.91 0.05
N GLY A 191 4.68 -17.31 1.33
CA GLY A 191 5.35 -18.49 1.85
C GLY A 191 4.52 -19.78 1.93
N CYS A 192 3.23 -19.79 1.57
CA CYS A 192 2.38 -20.94 1.95
C CYS A 192 1.90 -21.87 0.84
N HIS A 193 1.93 -21.55 -0.45
CA HIS A 193 1.63 -22.57 -1.46
C HIS A 193 2.27 -22.26 -2.82
N GLY A 194 3.35 -22.99 -3.11
CA GLY A 194 3.52 -23.53 -4.44
C GLY A 194 2.40 -24.54 -4.72
N THR A 195 2.14 -24.75 -6.01
CA THR A 195 1.24 -25.72 -6.63
C THR A 195 -0.27 -25.42 -6.60
N ASP A 196 -0.80 -25.47 -7.82
CA ASP A 196 -2.19 -25.60 -8.25
C ASP A 196 -3.13 -24.39 -8.19
N LEU A 197 -3.34 -23.76 -9.35
CA LEU A 197 -4.68 -23.78 -9.96
C LEU A 197 -4.65 -23.43 -11.46
N HIS A 198 -4.53 -24.46 -12.28
CA HIS A 198 -4.99 -24.42 -13.67
C HIS A 198 -6.53 -24.50 -13.64
N LEU A 199 -7.23 -23.36 -13.53
CA LEU A 199 -8.70 -23.36 -13.57
C LEU A 199 -9.19 -23.04 -14.99
N HIS A 200 -9.59 -24.09 -15.70
CA HIS A 200 -10.42 -24.04 -16.90
C HIS A 200 -11.80 -23.39 -16.60
N PRO A 201 -12.39 -22.59 -17.51
CA PRO A 201 -13.74 -22.06 -17.36
C PRO A 201 -14.79 -22.96 -18.05
N GLY A 202 -16.00 -23.03 -17.49
CA GLY A 202 -17.20 -23.68 -18.05
C GLY A 202 -17.87 -24.55 -17.00
N ASP A 203 -19.19 -24.57 -16.80
CA ASP A 203 -20.34 -24.04 -17.51
C ASP A 203 -21.51 -24.07 -16.49
N GLY A 204 -22.44 -23.14 -16.60
CA GLY A 204 -23.62 -23.07 -15.74
C GLY A 204 -24.86 -23.52 -16.50
N ARG A 205 -25.59 -24.51 -15.95
CA ARG A 205 -27.03 -24.63 -16.20
C ARG A 205 -27.80 -25.14 -14.97
N PRO A 206 -29.02 -24.61 -14.72
CA PRO A 206 -29.85 -24.99 -13.58
C PRO A 206 -30.72 -26.22 -13.92
N HIS A 207 -30.80 -27.17 -12.98
CA HIS A 207 -31.76 -28.27 -13.06
C HIS A 207 -33.09 -27.86 -12.43
N HIS A 208 -34.14 -27.95 -13.25
CA HIS A 208 -35.54 -27.80 -12.92
C HIS A 208 -36.01 -28.92 -11.98
N HIS A 209 -36.71 -28.57 -10.90
CA HIS A 209 -37.59 -29.46 -10.15
C HIS A 209 -38.76 -29.92 -11.04
N PRO A 210 -39.27 -31.14 -10.81
CA PRO A 210 -40.72 -31.32 -10.80
C PRO A 210 -41.17 -32.03 -9.52
N ASP A 211 -42.10 -31.39 -8.81
CA ASP A 211 -43.08 -32.08 -7.97
C ASP A 211 -44.35 -32.29 -8.80
N LEU A 212 -44.96 -33.46 -8.60
CA LEU A 212 -46.22 -33.99 -9.15
C LEU A 212 -46.16 -34.76 -10.48
#